data_AF-A0A1R3W6W7-F1
#
_entry.id   AF-A0A1R3W6W7-F1
#
_cell.length_a   1.000
_cell.length_b   1.000
_cell.length_c   1.000
_cell.angle_alpha   90.00
_cell.angle_beta   90.00
_cell.angle_gamma   90.00
#
_symmetry.space_group_name_H-M   'P 1'
#
loop_
_entity.id
_entity.type
_entity.pdbx_description
1 polymer ?
#
loop_
_entity_poly.entity_id
_entity_poly.type
_entity_poly.pdbx_seq_one_letter_code
_entity_poly.pdbx_strand_id
1 'polypeptide(L)'
;MTAANLFRPVVAIEVTGLLGFRIPPNIDARLLSGTNAQITFRREHYPSRFVGEPVWDDYGQYVEHWLFRGTGPDWVRSLVARDVEVVWASRYQEHANRYFAPALDLPELPVAAVNDGRFHTTEAEWKASQLGRGAYAGRPLLWVDDELTTSGRHLLERERRPFMRTLTWSKYIPDSASDNDVQSMNEWLELASSSEGHLHLRQMRTRFEALRRRERFSTGQLHEEWVEIRRRLDDVVDFRSGLAAPLATYAIEHIGELDIRVVARIREEWGLPVDPAAEVLLPLLFPGGHPSP
;
A
#
# COMPACT_ATOMS: atom_id res chain seq x y z
N MET A 1 -6.70 -10.89 17.31
CA MET A 1 -7.02 -9.51 16.86
C MET A 1 -8.22 -9.03 17.66
N THR A 2 -8.10 -7.93 18.40
CA THR A 2 -9.24 -7.34 19.11
C THR A 2 -10.13 -6.57 18.13
N ALA A 3 -11.44 -6.53 18.36
CA ALA A 3 -12.38 -5.78 17.52
C ALA A 3 -12.00 -4.28 17.41
N ALA A 4 -11.31 -3.75 18.42
CA ALA A 4 -10.83 -2.37 18.48
C ALA A 4 -9.83 -2.01 17.36
N ASN A 5 -9.03 -2.94 16.85
CA ASN A 5 -8.01 -2.62 15.84
C ASN A 5 -8.53 -2.68 14.40
N LEU A 6 -9.65 -3.36 14.15
CA LEU A 6 -10.22 -3.52 12.80
C LEU A 6 -10.59 -2.19 12.15
N PHE A 7 -10.99 -1.20 12.96
CA PHE A 7 -11.49 0.10 12.49
C PHE A 7 -10.54 1.25 12.82
N ARG A 8 -9.29 0.93 13.18
CA ARG A 8 -8.24 1.93 13.41
C ARG A 8 -7.26 1.90 12.24
N PRO A 9 -7.48 2.72 11.20
CA PRO A 9 -6.55 2.79 10.09
C PRO A 9 -5.16 3.21 10.57
N VAL A 10 -4.14 2.76 9.84
CA VAL A 10 -2.76 3.21 9.98
C VAL A 10 -2.41 4.05 8.77
N VAL A 11 -1.76 5.18 9.00
CA VAL A 11 -1.25 6.06 7.94
C VAL A 11 0.27 5.96 7.92
N ALA A 12 0.81 5.23 6.96
CA ALA A 12 2.23 5.10 6.71
C ALA A 12 2.68 6.19 5.75
N ILE A 13 3.63 7.03 6.18
CA ILE A 13 4.04 8.21 5.43
C ILE A 13 5.54 8.23 5.14
N GLU A 14 5.87 8.65 3.93
CA GLU A 14 7.19 9.18 3.59
C GLU A 14 7.26 10.68 3.92
N VAL A 15 8.45 11.16 4.25
CA VAL A 15 8.78 12.57 4.46
C VAL A 15 8.70 13.33 3.14
N THR A 16 9.37 12.80 2.11
CA THR A 16 9.38 13.41 0.78
C THR A 16 8.01 13.31 0.10
N GLY A 17 7.64 14.37 -0.62
CA GLY A 17 6.38 14.46 -1.37
C GLY A 17 5.15 14.77 -0.53
N LEU A 18 4.92 14.09 0.60
CA LEU A 18 3.79 14.42 1.47
C LEU A 18 4.08 15.65 2.33
N LEU A 19 5.20 15.67 3.05
CA LEU A 19 5.49 16.69 4.07
C LEU A 19 6.32 17.82 3.51
N GLY A 20 7.28 17.51 2.66
CA GLY A 20 8.15 18.50 2.06
C GLY A 20 9.20 17.90 1.16
N PHE A 21 10.12 18.73 0.70
CA PHE A 21 11.20 18.30 -0.16
C PHE A 21 12.48 19.08 0.12
N ARG A 22 13.59 18.46 -0.25
CA ARG A 22 14.90 19.10 -0.21
C ARG A 22 14.97 20.21 -1.26
N ILE A 23 15.37 21.39 -0.84
CA ILE A 23 15.63 22.55 -1.70
C ILE A 23 17.04 22.39 -2.29
N PRO A 24 17.20 22.38 -3.63
CA PRO A 24 18.52 22.38 -4.25
C PRO A 24 19.35 23.62 -3.85
N PRO A 25 20.68 23.52 -3.69
CA PRO A 25 21.52 24.63 -3.25
C PRO A 25 21.47 25.88 -4.14
N ASN A 26 21.06 25.72 -5.40
CA ASN A 26 20.94 26.80 -6.38
C ASN A 26 19.57 27.52 -6.33
N ILE A 27 18.68 27.14 -5.41
CA ILE A 27 17.38 27.81 -5.22
C ILE A 27 17.40 28.56 -3.88
N ASP A 28 17.07 29.86 -3.93
CA ASP A 28 16.90 30.66 -2.71
C ASP A 28 15.58 30.28 -2.01
N ALA A 29 15.69 29.60 -0.87
CA ALA A 29 14.57 29.16 -0.04
C ALA A 29 13.64 30.29 0.40
N ARG A 30 14.13 31.54 0.47
CA ARG A 30 13.34 32.73 0.85
C ARG A 30 12.30 33.10 -0.21
N LEU A 31 12.47 32.63 -1.45
CA LEU A 31 11.54 32.87 -2.54
C LEU A 31 10.40 31.85 -2.57
N LEU A 32 10.46 30.81 -1.72
CA LEU A 32 9.47 29.76 -1.66
C LEU A 32 8.53 29.98 -0.47
N SER A 33 7.24 29.77 -0.70
CA SER A 33 6.23 29.81 0.36
C SER A 33 6.16 28.47 1.10
N GLY A 34 6.25 28.52 2.43
CA GLY A 34 6.19 27.37 3.33
C GLY A 34 7.13 27.52 4.52
N THR A 35 7.22 26.48 5.34
CA THR A 35 8.15 26.41 6.46
C THR A 35 9.51 25.93 5.96
N ASN A 36 10.50 26.81 6.02
CA ASN A 36 11.88 26.48 5.68
C ASN A 36 12.60 25.95 6.91
N ALA A 37 13.27 24.81 6.78
CA ALA A 37 14.11 24.24 7.82
C ALA A 37 15.51 23.94 7.28
N GLN A 38 16.52 24.20 8.10
CA GLN A 38 17.87 23.72 7.85
C GLN A 38 18.08 22.47 8.71
N ILE A 39 18.30 21.33 8.06
CA ILE A 39 18.53 20.06 8.72
C ILE A 39 20.03 19.76 8.67
N THR A 40 20.62 19.48 9.82
CA THR A 40 22.03 19.08 9.94
C THR A 40 22.10 17.60 10.25
N PHE A 41 22.31 16.79 9.22
CA PHE A 41 22.51 15.35 9.35
C PHE A 41 23.88 15.04 9.95
N ARG A 42 23.96 13.94 10.69
CA ARG A 42 25.18 13.40 11.29
C ARG A 42 25.50 12.05 10.68
N ARG A 43 26.77 11.80 10.33
CA ARG A 43 27.22 10.56 9.68
C ARG A 43 26.79 9.31 10.44
N GLU A 44 26.91 9.31 11.76
CA GLU A 44 26.58 8.17 12.62
C GLU A 44 25.07 7.98 12.86
N HIS A 45 24.25 8.89 12.34
CA HIS A 45 22.80 8.87 12.39
C HIS A 45 22.22 9.18 11.01
N TYR A 46 22.65 8.44 10.00
CA TYR A 46 22.22 8.60 8.61
C TYR A 46 21.91 7.23 8.00
N PRO A 47 20.85 7.10 7.20
CA PRO A 47 20.48 5.82 6.60
C PRO A 47 21.59 5.32 5.65
N SER A 48 21.81 4.01 5.66
CA SER A 48 22.90 3.35 4.94
C SER A 48 22.52 2.74 3.58
N ARG A 49 21.21 2.70 3.26
CA ARG A 49 20.69 2.17 1.98
C ARG A 49 19.56 3.04 1.44
N PHE A 50 19.39 3.00 0.12
CA PHE A 50 18.43 3.78 -0.70
C PHE A 50 18.65 5.30 -0.66
N VAL A 51 19.41 5.80 0.32
CA VAL A 51 19.93 7.16 0.38
C VAL A 51 21.38 7.17 -0.11
N GLY A 52 21.71 8.10 -1.01
CA GLY A 52 23.09 8.30 -1.45
C GLY A 52 23.92 8.91 -0.33
N GLU A 53 25.16 8.46 -0.16
CA GLU A 53 26.04 9.03 0.86
C GLU A 53 26.42 10.48 0.48
N PRO A 54 26.14 11.46 1.35
CA PRO A 54 26.48 12.85 1.08
C PRO A 54 27.98 13.09 1.27
N VAL A 55 28.45 14.23 0.76
CA VAL A 55 29.79 14.72 1.12
C VAL A 55 29.72 15.32 2.52
N TRP A 56 30.23 14.58 3.48
CA TRP A 56 30.38 15.02 4.86
C TRP A 56 31.45 16.09 5.01
N ASP A 57 31.24 17.05 5.90
CA ASP A 57 32.29 17.97 6.35
C ASP A 57 33.28 17.31 7.33
N ASP A 58 34.28 18.08 7.76
CA ASP A 58 35.32 17.64 8.71
C ASP A 58 34.75 17.20 10.07
N TYR A 59 33.51 17.58 10.38
CA TYR A 59 32.79 17.23 11.61
C TYR A 59 31.79 16.07 11.40
N GLY A 60 31.79 15.43 10.23
CA GLY A 60 30.83 14.38 9.90
C GLY A 60 29.40 14.89 9.76
N GLN A 61 29.22 16.16 9.39
CA GLN A 61 27.91 16.79 9.21
C GLN A 61 27.59 17.00 7.74
N TYR A 62 26.31 16.97 7.42
CA TYR A 62 25.80 17.33 6.11
C TYR A 62 24.55 18.19 6.29
N VAL A 63 24.55 19.36 5.67
CA VAL A 63 23.47 20.34 5.80
C VAL A 63 22.59 20.30 4.57
N GLU A 64 21.28 20.17 4.77
CA GLU A 64 20.27 20.35 3.75
C GLU A 64 19.27 21.43 4.14
N HIS A 65 18.78 22.14 3.13
CA HIS A 65 17.62 23.02 3.27
C HIS A 65 16.37 22.27 2.81
N TRP A 66 15.32 22.36 3.61
CA TRP A 66 14.05 21.70 3.39
C TRP A 66 12.93 22.72 3.36
N LEU A 67 11.97 22.50 2.46
CA LEU A 67 10.72 23.24 2.42
C LEU A 67 9.58 22.29 2.79
N PHE A 68 8.91 22.57 3.90
CA PHE A 68 7.65 21.93 4.26
C PHE A 68 6.50 22.87 3.84
N ARG A 69 5.70 22.42 2.88
CA ARG A 69 4.64 23.25 2.29
C ARG A 69 3.42 22.43 1.92
N GLY A 70 2.34 23.14 1.60
CA GLY A 70 1.07 22.53 1.25
C GLY A 70 0.34 22.02 2.50
N THR A 71 -0.72 21.24 2.28
CA THR A 71 -1.61 20.80 3.37
C THR A 71 -1.19 19.50 4.02
N GLY A 72 -0.13 18.85 3.54
CA GLY A 72 0.39 17.59 4.08
C GLY A 72 0.86 17.68 5.54
N PRO A 73 1.77 18.61 5.91
CA PRO A 73 2.21 18.78 7.30
C PRO A 73 1.06 19.02 8.29
N ASP A 74 0.13 19.91 7.95
CA ASP A 74 -1.03 20.22 8.78
C ASP A 74 -1.99 19.02 8.88
N TRP A 75 -2.18 18.29 7.78
CA TRP A 75 -2.96 17.07 7.79
C TRP A 75 -2.36 16.02 8.73
N VAL A 76 -1.05 15.76 8.66
CA VAL A 76 -0.38 14.79 9.55
C VAL A 76 -0.47 15.22 11.01
N ARG A 77 -0.25 16.50 11.34
CA ARG A 77 -0.47 17.02 12.70
C ARG A 77 -1.91 16.79 13.16
N SER A 78 -2.90 17.00 12.28
CA SER A 78 -4.32 16.76 12.59
C SER A 78 -4.65 15.28 12.85
N LEU A 79 -3.96 14.35 12.18
CA LEU A 79 -4.15 12.91 12.38
C LEU A 79 -3.63 12.49 13.75
N VAL A 80 -2.41 12.94 14.08
CA VAL A 80 -1.79 12.68 15.39
C VAL A 80 -2.65 13.26 16.52
N ALA A 81 -3.14 14.49 16.40
CA ALA A 81 -4.00 15.12 17.39
C ALA A 81 -5.33 14.38 17.60
N ARG A 82 -5.79 13.61 16.61
CA ARG A 82 -7.02 12.78 16.65
C ARG A 82 -6.75 11.32 17.03
N ASP A 83 -5.54 10.99 17.48
CA ASP A 83 -5.12 9.62 17.84
C ASP A 83 -5.25 8.61 16.67
N VAL A 84 -5.12 9.11 15.43
CA VAL A 84 -4.90 8.25 14.26
C VAL A 84 -3.44 7.84 14.27
N GLU A 85 -3.18 6.55 14.13
CA GLU A 85 -1.82 6.03 14.15
C GLU A 85 -1.10 6.38 12.85
N VAL A 86 -0.14 7.30 12.94
CA VAL A 86 0.75 7.68 11.87
C VAL A 86 2.12 7.05 12.11
N VAL A 87 2.71 6.45 11.08
CA VAL A 87 4.00 5.75 11.17
C VAL A 87 4.95 6.19 10.05
N TRP A 88 6.24 6.23 10.35
CA TRP A 88 7.28 6.49 9.34
C TRP A 88 7.47 5.26 8.46
N ALA A 89 7.01 5.34 7.22
CA ALA A 89 7.45 4.47 6.13
C ALA A 89 8.43 5.24 5.25
N SER A 90 9.49 5.74 5.89
CA SER A 90 10.46 6.64 5.26
C SER A 90 11.81 5.97 5.05
N ARG A 91 12.50 6.35 3.97
CA ARG A 91 13.94 6.06 3.76
C ARG A 91 14.84 6.50 4.91
N TYR A 92 14.41 7.49 5.70
CA TYR A 92 15.14 7.96 6.88
C TYR A 92 14.94 7.08 8.11
N GLN A 93 14.06 6.07 8.09
CA GLN A 93 13.87 5.09 9.17
C GLN A 93 13.69 5.78 10.54
N GLU A 94 14.39 5.34 11.58
CA GLU A 94 14.39 5.96 12.91
C GLU A 94 14.96 7.37 12.92
N HIS A 95 15.80 7.73 11.94
CA HIS A 95 16.34 9.07 11.82
C HIS A 95 15.27 10.09 11.43
N ALA A 96 14.09 9.65 10.95
CA ALA A 96 12.97 10.52 10.70
C ALA A 96 12.53 11.30 11.95
N ASN A 97 12.49 10.62 13.11
CA ASN A 97 12.19 11.23 14.40
C ASN A 97 13.26 12.21 14.87
N ARG A 98 14.52 12.00 14.46
CA ARG A 98 15.62 12.89 14.85
C ARG A 98 15.61 14.20 14.08
N TYR A 99 15.37 14.14 12.78
CA TYR A 99 15.60 15.28 11.90
C TYR A 99 14.32 15.98 11.45
N PHE A 100 13.24 15.24 11.21
CA PHE A 100 12.03 15.79 10.60
C PHE A 100 10.92 16.03 11.60
N ALA A 101 10.71 15.12 12.56
CA ALA A 101 9.64 15.31 13.56
C ALA A 101 9.77 16.65 14.31
N PRO A 102 10.96 17.06 14.82
CA PRO A 102 11.10 18.35 15.51
C PRO A 102 10.90 19.55 14.59
N ALA A 103 11.32 19.45 13.33
CA ALA A 103 11.16 20.54 12.35
C ALA A 103 9.69 20.75 11.92
N LEU A 104 8.83 19.76 12.18
CA LEU A 104 7.42 19.74 11.82
C LEU A 104 6.48 19.87 13.04
N ASP A 105 7.03 20.08 14.24
CA ASP A 105 6.29 20.04 15.52
C ASP A 105 5.50 18.73 15.71
N LEU A 106 6.05 17.61 15.25
CA LEU A 106 5.49 16.28 15.44
C LEU A 106 6.12 15.60 16.66
N PRO A 107 5.36 14.79 17.42
CA PRO A 107 5.95 13.87 18.38
C PRO A 107 6.76 12.79 17.65
N GLU A 108 7.52 11.99 18.40
CA GLU A 108 8.10 10.79 17.84
C GLU A 108 7.01 9.85 17.34
N LEU A 109 7.10 9.43 16.08
CA LEU A 109 6.18 8.47 15.46
C LEU A 109 6.82 7.08 15.42
N PRO A 110 6.03 5.99 15.50
CA PRO A 110 6.54 4.65 15.27
C PRO A 110 7.16 4.51 13.87
N VAL A 111 8.20 3.69 13.76
CA VAL A 111 8.90 3.43 12.49
C VAL A 111 8.40 2.11 11.92
N ALA A 112 7.86 2.14 10.69
CA ALA A 112 7.36 0.96 10.00
C ALA A 112 8.43 0.27 9.15
N ALA A 113 9.35 1.03 8.57
CA ALA A 113 10.45 0.51 7.74
C ALA A 113 11.76 0.49 8.56
N VAL A 114 12.03 -0.61 9.27
CA VAL A 114 13.03 -0.64 10.36
C VAL A 114 14.35 -1.38 10.06
N ASN A 115 14.44 -2.12 8.96
CA ASN A 115 15.68 -2.79 8.58
C ASN A 115 16.31 -2.08 7.39
N ASP A 116 17.58 -2.35 7.11
CA ASP A 116 18.30 -1.71 6.00
C ASP A 116 17.80 -2.10 4.59
N GLY A 117 16.79 -2.98 4.47
CA GLY A 117 16.25 -3.41 3.18
C GLY A 117 17.23 -4.19 2.32
N ARG A 118 18.26 -4.84 2.91
CA ARG A 118 19.33 -5.53 2.18
C ARG A 118 18.87 -6.52 1.10
N PHE A 119 17.72 -7.15 1.31
CA PHE A 119 17.15 -8.18 0.43
C PHE A 119 16.21 -7.63 -0.65
N HIS A 120 16.05 -6.31 -0.76
CA HIS A 120 15.14 -5.68 -1.69
C HIS A 120 15.88 -4.87 -2.75
N THR A 121 15.30 -4.86 -3.95
CA THR A 121 15.86 -4.19 -5.11
C THR A 121 15.51 -2.71 -5.11
N THR A 122 14.32 -2.36 -4.64
CA THR A 122 13.81 -0.99 -4.58
C THR A 122 13.41 -0.58 -3.17
N GLU A 123 13.42 0.72 -2.90
CA GLU A 123 12.97 1.30 -1.63
C GLU A 123 11.48 0.98 -1.40
N ALA A 124 10.68 1.10 -2.46
CA ALA A 124 9.26 0.77 -2.46
C ALA A 124 8.99 -0.70 -2.10
N GLU A 125 9.76 -1.66 -2.62
CA GLU A 125 9.62 -3.09 -2.27
C GLU A 125 9.96 -3.35 -0.80
N TRP A 126 11.00 -2.70 -0.30
CA TRP A 126 11.40 -2.81 1.09
C TRP A 126 10.31 -2.29 2.04
N LYS A 127 9.83 -1.06 1.82
CA LYS A 127 8.72 -0.49 2.59
C LYS A 127 7.47 -1.34 2.48
N ALA A 128 7.10 -1.77 1.28
CA ALA A 128 5.94 -2.62 1.03
C ALA A 128 5.99 -3.96 1.78
N SER A 129 7.16 -4.61 1.80
CA SER A 129 7.38 -5.87 2.53
C SER A 129 7.11 -5.71 4.03
N GLN A 130 7.58 -4.60 4.62
CA GLN A 130 7.40 -4.29 6.04
C GLN A 130 5.96 -3.90 6.37
N LEU A 131 5.35 -3.04 5.54
CA LEU A 131 3.96 -2.59 5.69
C LEU A 131 2.94 -3.71 5.46
N GLY A 132 3.28 -4.68 4.63
CA GLY A 132 2.43 -5.82 4.30
C GLY A 132 2.40 -6.90 5.38
N ARG A 133 3.42 -6.95 6.25
CA ARG A 133 3.63 -8.02 7.23
C ARG A 133 3.59 -7.47 8.66
N GLY A 134 3.47 -8.36 9.66
CA GLY A 134 3.69 -8.00 11.07
C GLY A 134 2.61 -7.10 11.71
N ALA A 135 3.04 -5.98 12.31
CA ALA A 135 2.26 -5.18 13.26
C ALA A 135 0.98 -4.55 12.69
N TYR A 136 0.89 -4.39 11.37
CA TYR A 136 -0.24 -3.76 10.67
C TYR A 136 -1.18 -4.75 10.00
N ALA A 137 -0.98 -6.05 10.24
CA ALA A 137 -1.86 -7.10 9.74
C ALA A 137 -3.27 -6.92 10.31
N GLY A 138 -4.27 -7.03 9.44
CA GLY A 138 -5.68 -6.96 9.84
C GLY A 138 -6.23 -5.55 10.10
N ARG A 139 -5.44 -4.51 9.87
CA ARG A 139 -5.87 -3.10 9.98
C ARG A 139 -5.97 -2.45 8.60
N PRO A 140 -6.84 -1.47 8.38
CA PRO A 140 -6.77 -0.65 7.18
C PRO A 140 -5.44 0.09 7.13
N LEU A 141 -4.85 0.20 5.93
CA LEU A 141 -3.55 0.83 5.73
C LEU A 141 -3.61 1.83 4.57
N LEU A 142 -3.32 3.10 4.86
CA LEU A 142 -3.01 4.11 3.86
C LEU A 142 -1.49 4.29 3.82
N TRP A 143 -0.86 4.00 2.68
CA TRP A 143 0.56 4.28 2.44
C TRP A 143 0.69 5.48 1.50
N VAL A 144 1.25 6.58 1.99
CA VAL A 144 1.47 7.80 1.22
C VAL A 144 2.95 7.98 0.97
N ASP A 145 3.35 8.01 -0.30
CA ASP A 145 4.77 7.96 -0.68
C ASP A 145 4.97 8.64 -2.04
N ASP A 146 6.15 9.23 -2.25
CA ASP A 146 6.57 9.84 -3.49
C ASP A 146 7.31 8.87 -4.43
N GLU A 147 7.60 7.66 -3.98
CA GLU A 147 8.26 6.60 -4.76
C GLU A 147 7.44 5.29 -4.80
N LEU A 148 6.17 5.37 -5.22
CA LEU A 148 5.30 4.19 -5.37
C LEU A 148 5.52 3.44 -6.70
N THR A 149 6.62 2.68 -6.78
CA THR A 149 6.86 1.81 -7.95
C THR A 149 5.76 0.74 -8.12
N THR A 150 5.61 0.24 -9.34
CA THR A 150 4.65 -0.84 -9.64
C THR A 150 4.97 -2.11 -8.85
N SER A 151 6.25 -2.48 -8.70
CA SER A 151 6.64 -3.68 -7.96
C SER A 151 6.38 -3.53 -6.46
N GLY A 152 6.67 -2.38 -5.86
CA GLY A 152 6.36 -2.09 -4.45
C GLY A 152 4.86 -2.16 -4.17
N ARG A 153 4.01 -1.52 -4.99
CA ARG A 153 2.55 -1.61 -4.84
C ARG A 153 2.03 -3.04 -4.98
N HIS A 154 2.50 -3.78 -5.98
CA HIS A 154 2.10 -5.18 -6.16
C HIS A 154 2.54 -6.06 -5.00
N LEU A 155 3.74 -5.84 -4.48
CA LEU A 155 4.23 -6.53 -3.30
C LEU A 155 3.33 -6.24 -2.09
N LEU A 156 3.04 -4.98 -1.79
CA LEU A 156 2.16 -4.62 -0.67
C LEU A 156 0.78 -5.26 -0.83
N GLU A 157 0.19 -5.17 -2.03
CA GLU A 157 -1.09 -5.81 -2.29
C GLU A 157 -1.03 -7.31 -2.07
N ARG A 158 0.04 -7.98 -2.51
CA ARG A 158 0.22 -9.43 -2.34
C ARG A 158 0.31 -9.81 -0.87
N GLU A 159 1.13 -9.11 -0.10
CA GLU A 159 1.30 -9.40 1.34
C GLU A 159 0.02 -9.12 2.15
N ARG A 160 -0.85 -8.23 1.66
CA ARG A 160 -2.13 -7.90 2.30
C ARG A 160 -3.32 -8.67 1.73
N ARG A 161 -3.10 -9.63 0.82
CA ARG A 161 -4.18 -10.48 0.31
C ARG A 161 -4.68 -11.48 1.37
N PRO A 162 -5.92 -11.97 1.21
CA PRO A 162 -6.93 -11.41 0.31
C PRO A 162 -7.71 -10.23 0.90
N PHE A 163 -8.03 -10.32 2.19
CA PHE A 163 -9.04 -9.48 2.82
C PHE A 163 -8.56 -8.05 3.06
N MET A 164 -7.28 -7.88 3.43
CA MET A 164 -6.71 -6.56 3.74
C MET A 164 -6.39 -5.74 2.50
N ARG A 165 -6.22 -6.36 1.33
CA ARG A 165 -5.99 -5.67 0.06
C ARG A 165 -7.08 -4.63 -0.21
N THR A 166 -8.35 -4.96 0.05
CA THR A 166 -9.48 -4.01 -0.12
C THR A 166 -9.44 -2.81 0.84
N LEU A 167 -8.77 -2.97 1.98
CA LEU A 167 -8.57 -1.95 3.01
C LEU A 167 -7.15 -1.39 2.98
N THR A 168 -6.48 -1.51 1.84
CA THR A 168 -5.14 -0.98 1.61
C THR A 168 -5.19 -0.01 0.46
N TRP A 169 -4.70 1.20 0.67
CA TRP A 169 -4.55 2.18 -0.39
C TRP A 169 -3.13 2.74 -0.39
N SER A 170 -2.50 2.75 -1.57
CA SER A 170 -1.22 3.44 -1.79
C SER A 170 -1.48 4.72 -2.58
N LYS A 171 -1.21 5.87 -1.97
CA LYS A 171 -1.39 7.21 -2.55
C LYS A 171 -0.04 7.78 -2.96
N TYR A 172 0.11 8.05 -4.24
CA TYR A 172 1.31 8.68 -4.80
C TYR A 172 1.21 10.20 -4.66
N ILE A 173 2.20 10.81 -4.02
CA ILE A 173 2.32 12.27 -3.90
C ILE A 173 3.76 12.66 -4.22
N PRO A 174 4.08 13.13 -5.44
CA PRO A 174 5.46 13.35 -5.87
C PRO A 174 6.12 14.64 -5.35
N ASP A 175 5.36 15.57 -4.78
CA ASP A 175 5.89 16.90 -4.42
C ASP A 175 5.28 17.47 -3.15
N SER A 176 4.03 17.91 -3.21
CA SER A 176 3.28 18.41 -2.07
C SER A 176 1.82 18.02 -2.19
N ALA A 177 1.22 17.61 -1.08
CA ALA A 177 -0.21 17.26 -1.06
C ALA A 177 -1.06 18.50 -1.36
N SER A 178 -2.00 18.35 -2.29
CA SER A 178 -3.07 19.32 -2.53
C SER A 178 -4.25 19.09 -1.58
N ASP A 179 -5.13 20.07 -1.49
CA ASP A 179 -6.39 19.93 -0.73
C ASP A 179 -7.24 18.76 -1.21
N ASN A 180 -7.24 18.49 -2.52
CA ASN A 180 -7.96 17.35 -3.09
C ASN A 180 -7.32 16.02 -2.70
N ASP A 181 -5.98 15.96 -2.58
CA ASP A 181 -5.31 14.77 -2.06
C ASP A 181 -5.68 14.51 -0.61
N VAL A 182 -5.62 15.54 0.23
CA VAL A 182 -6.00 15.47 1.65
C VAL A 182 -7.47 15.09 1.82
N GLN A 183 -8.37 15.68 1.02
CA GLN A 183 -9.79 15.35 1.03
C GLN A 183 -10.00 13.87 0.69
N SER A 184 -9.42 13.39 -0.42
CA SER A 184 -9.55 11.98 -0.83
C SER A 184 -9.00 11.02 0.23
N MET A 185 -7.89 11.39 0.89
CA MET A 185 -7.31 10.62 2.00
C MET A 185 -8.22 10.59 3.23
N ASN A 186 -8.84 11.71 3.60
CA ASN A 186 -9.80 11.74 4.71
C ASN A 186 -11.06 10.94 4.42
N GLU A 187 -11.64 11.07 3.22
CA GLU A 187 -12.80 10.28 2.79
C GLU A 187 -12.51 8.77 2.87
N TRP A 188 -11.33 8.36 2.42
CA TRP A 188 -10.91 6.96 2.55
C TRP A 188 -10.74 6.54 4.02
N LEU A 189 -10.13 7.38 4.86
CA LEU A 189 -9.94 7.09 6.28
C LEU A 189 -11.27 6.96 7.03
N GLU A 190 -12.26 7.79 6.71
CA GLU A 190 -13.62 7.71 7.26
C GLU A 190 -14.27 6.36 6.93
N LEU A 191 -14.22 5.95 5.66
CA LEU A 191 -14.72 4.64 5.23
C LEU A 191 -13.94 3.50 5.89
N ALA A 192 -12.62 3.63 6.02
CA ALA A 192 -11.77 2.64 6.66
C ALA A 192 -12.01 2.50 8.18
N SER A 193 -12.73 3.43 8.80
CA SER A 193 -12.94 3.48 10.25
C SER A 193 -14.29 2.91 10.70
N SER A 194 -15.02 2.22 9.83
CA SER A 194 -16.31 1.59 10.17
C SER A 194 -16.56 0.28 9.42
N SER A 195 -17.45 -0.56 9.95
CA SER A 195 -17.85 -1.80 9.29
C SER A 195 -18.60 -1.56 7.98
N GLU A 196 -19.47 -0.54 7.95
CA GLU A 196 -20.20 -0.14 6.74
C GLU A 196 -19.24 0.42 5.68
N GLY A 197 -18.32 1.30 6.07
CA GLY A 197 -17.32 1.84 5.15
C GLY A 197 -16.36 0.77 4.63
N HIS A 198 -16.02 -0.25 5.42
CA HIS A 198 -15.28 -1.43 4.93
C HIS A 198 -16.03 -2.18 3.84
N LEU A 199 -17.34 -2.39 4.02
CA LEU A 199 -18.18 -3.02 3.00
C LEU A 199 -18.21 -2.15 1.73
N HIS A 200 -18.31 -0.84 1.88
CA HIS A 200 -18.26 0.10 0.76
C HIS A 200 -16.93 0.02 0.00
N LEU A 201 -15.78 0.07 0.69
CA LEU A 201 -14.45 -0.03 0.07
C LEU A 201 -14.27 -1.36 -0.67
N ARG A 202 -14.79 -2.46 -0.12
CA ARG A 202 -14.80 -3.77 -0.79
C ARG A 202 -15.64 -3.74 -2.06
N GLN A 203 -16.86 -3.20 -1.98
CA GLN A 203 -17.76 -3.09 -3.14
C GLN A 203 -17.16 -2.20 -4.24
N MET A 204 -16.57 -1.06 -3.89
CA MET A 204 -15.88 -0.17 -4.83
C MET A 204 -14.77 -0.92 -5.57
N ARG A 205 -13.91 -1.63 -4.85
CA ARG A 205 -12.82 -2.39 -5.45
C ARG A 205 -13.35 -3.50 -6.36
N THR A 206 -14.37 -4.25 -5.94
CA THR A 206 -15.02 -5.27 -6.76
C THR A 206 -15.61 -4.66 -8.05
N ARG A 207 -16.24 -3.48 -7.97
CA ARG A 207 -16.79 -2.78 -9.14
C ARG A 207 -15.69 -2.33 -10.10
N PHE A 208 -14.59 -1.76 -9.59
CA PHE A 208 -13.44 -1.37 -10.43
C PHE A 208 -12.79 -2.58 -11.09
N GLU A 209 -12.61 -3.68 -10.36
CA GLU A 209 -12.09 -4.91 -10.94
C GLU A 209 -13.06 -5.49 -11.98
N ALA A 210 -14.37 -5.43 -11.74
CA ALA A 210 -15.38 -5.87 -12.71
C ALA A 210 -15.37 -5.02 -13.99
N LEU A 211 -15.19 -3.69 -13.89
CA LEU A 211 -15.03 -2.81 -15.05
C LEU A 211 -13.76 -3.16 -15.83
N ARG A 212 -12.62 -3.28 -15.17
CA ARG A 212 -11.36 -3.71 -15.83
C ARG A 212 -11.49 -5.10 -16.46
N ARG A 213 -12.23 -6.02 -15.83
CA ARG A 213 -12.51 -7.35 -16.41
C ARG A 213 -13.40 -7.25 -17.63
N ARG A 214 -14.44 -6.40 -17.63
CA ARG A 214 -15.28 -6.15 -18.82
C ARG A 214 -14.50 -5.54 -19.97
N GLU A 215 -13.55 -4.65 -19.67
CA GLU A 215 -12.64 -4.14 -20.69
C GLU A 215 -11.72 -5.24 -21.24
N ARG A 216 -11.19 -6.12 -20.37
CA ARG A 216 -10.35 -7.27 -20.77
C ARG A 216 -11.12 -8.31 -21.58
N PHE A 217 -12.35 -8.60 -21.18
CA PHE A 217 -13.26 -9.54 -21.81
C PHE A 217 -14.38 -8.75 -22.50
N SER A 218 -14.03 -7.98 -23.53
CA SER A 218 -15.02 -7.22 -24.30
C SER A 218 -16.11 -8.16 -24.83
N THR A 219 -17.37 -7.69 -24.79
CA THR A 219 -18.62 -8.45 -25.02
C THR A 219 -18.51 -9.65 -25.97
N GLY A 220 -18.80 -10.84 -25.45
CA GLY A 220 -18.76 -12.11 -26.19
C GLY A 220 -18.79 -13.32 -25.24
N GLN A 221 -18.59 -14.51 -25.80
CA GLN A 221 -18.67 -15.81 -25.11
C GLN A 221 -17.74 -15.93 -23.87
N LEU A 222 -16.52 -15.37 -23.95
CA LEU A 222 -15.56 -15.41 -22.83
C LEU A 222 -16.06 -14.69 -21.57
N HIS A 223 -16.89 -13.65 -21.73
CA HIS A 223 -17.51 -12.97 -20.59
C HIS A 223 -18.55 -13.85 -19.90
N GLU A 224 -19.37 -14.55 -20.68
CA GLU A 224 -20.42 -15.45 -20.16
C GLU A 224 -19.82 -16.65 -19.43
N GLU A 225 -18.78 -17.27 -20.01
CA GLU A 225 -18.05 -18.36 -19.38
C GLU A 225 -17.38 -17.93 -18.07
N TRP A 226 -16.74 -16.75 -18.05
CA TRP A 226 -16.14 -16.19 -16.84
C TRP A 226 -17.18 -15.99 -15.72
N VAL A 227 -18.35 -15.43 -16.05
CA VAL A 227 -19.43 -15.17 -15.09
C VAL A 227 -19.93 -16.47 -14.47
N GLU A 228 -20.11 -17.51 -15.27
CA GLU A 228 -20.62 -18.80 -14.79
C GLU A 228 -19.60 -19.53 -13.89
N ILE A 229 -18.31 -19.51 -14.23
CA ILE A 229 -17.25 -20.06 -13.37
C ILE A 229 -17.20 -19.30 -12.04
N ARG A 230 -17.20 -17.96 -12.08
CA ARG A 230 -17.15 -17.12 -10.88
C ARG A 230 -18.33 -17.40 -9.95
N ARG A 231 -19.55 -17.53 -10.50
CA ARG A 231 -20.77 -17.80 -9.74
C ARG A 231 -20.66 -19.11 -8.94
N ARG A 232 -20.18 -20.19 -9.55
CA ARG A 232 -19.99 -21.49 -8.87
C ARG A 232 -18.96 -21.43 -7.75
N LEU A 233 -17.89 -20.67 -7.95
CA LEU A 233 -16.87 -20.48 -6.93
C LEU A 233 -17.39 -19.64 -5.76
N ASP A 234 -18.21 -18.62 -6.02
CA ASP A 234 -18.83 -17.77 -4.97
C ASP A 234 -19.75 -18.57 -4.03
N ASP A 235 -20.31 -19.69 -4.48
CA ASP A 235 -21.14 -20.57 -3.64
C ASP A 235 -20.33 -21.38 -2.60
N VAL A 236 -19.01 -21.50 -2.77
CA VAL A 236 -18.15 -22.36 -1.92
C VAL A 236 -16.97 -21.65 -1.27
N VAL A 237 -16.56 -20.51 -1.81
CA VAL A 237 -15.45 -19.69 -1.32
C VAL A 237 -15.96 -18.69 -0.28
N ASP A 238 -15.21 -18.45 0.79
CA ASP A 238 -15.54 -17.42 1.77
C ASP A 238 -15.56 -16.05 1.09
N PHE A 239 -16.68 -15.33 1.22
CA PHE A 239 -16.86 -14.02 0.56
C PHE A 239 -15.76 -13.00 0.90
N ARG A 240 -15.03 -13.18 2.02
CA ARG A 240 -13.92 -12.32 2.46
C ARG A 240 -12.62 -12.62 1.74
N SER A 241 -12.45 -13.80 1.12
CA SER A 241 -11.21 -14.17 0.44
C SER A 241 -11.11 -13.60 -0.98
N GLY A 242 -12.23 -13.37 -1.65
CA GLY A 242 -12.18 -12.91 -3.05
C GLY A 242 -11.47 -13.88 -4.01
N LEU A 243 -11.11 -15.10 -3.58
CA LEU A 243 -10.41 -16.15 -4.34
C LEU A 243 -11.11 -16.52 -5.65
N ALA A 244 -12.45 -16.50 -5.65
CA ALA A 244 -13.26 -16.94 -6.76
C ALA A 244 -13.00 -16.18 -8.08
N ALA A 245 -12.46 -14.96 -8.05
CA ALA A 245 -12.32 -14.10 -9.24
C ALA A 245 -10.96 -14.26 -9.90
N PRO A 246 -9.84 -14.24 -9.14
CA PRO A 246 -8.55 -14.69 -9.65
C PRO A 246 -8.62 -16.07 -10.31
N LEU A 247 -9.33 -17.03 -9.68
CA LEU A 247 -9.54 -18.36 -10.26
C LEU A 247 -10.33 -18.33 -11.56
N ALA A 248 -11.49 -17.65 -11.59
CA ALA A 248 -12.29 -17.53 -12.82
C ALA A 248 -11.53 -16.80 -13.94
N THR A 249 -10.80 -15.73 -13.62
CA THR A 249 -10.00 -14.98 -14.60
C THR A 249 -8.88 -15.85 -15.15
N TYR A 250 -8.12 -16.52 -14.28
CA TYR A 250 -7.04 -17.39 -14.73
C TYR A 250 -7.57 -18.53 -15.59
N ALA A 251 -8.70 -19.14 -15.20
CA ALA A 251 -9.31 -20.23 -15.94
C ALA A 251 -9.66 -19.85 -17.38
N ILE A 252 -10.17 -18.64 -17.59
CA ILE A 252 -10.55 -18.13 -18.91
C ILE A 252 -9.34 -17.66 -19.73
N GLU A 253 -8.32 -17.09 -19.09
CA GLU A 253 -7.09 -16.67 -19.79
C GLU A 253 -6.20 -17.86 -20.20
N HIS A 254 -6.34 -19.02 -19.54
CA HIS A 254 -5.47 -20.19 -19.71
C HIS A 254 -6.30 -21.47 -19.91
N ILE A 255 -7.35 -21.37 -20.72
CA ILE A 255 -8.22 -22.50 -21.06
C ILE A 255 -7.35 -23.66 -21.59
N GLY A 256 -7.51 -24.86 -21.02
CA GLY A 256 -6.73 -26.05 -21.40
C GLY A 256 -5.39 -26.23 -20.68
N GLU A 257 -4.87 -25.20 -19.99
CA GLU A 257 -3.57 -25.23 -19.29
C GLU A 257 -3.69 -25.22 -17.75
N LEU A 258 -4.90 -25.40 -17.23
CA LEU A 258 -5.16 -25.40 -15.79
C LEU A 258 -4.68 -26.70 -15.12
N ASP A 259 -3.93 -26.58 -14.03
CA ASP A 259 -3.52 -27.71 -13.20
C ASP A 259 -3.70 -27.43 -11.71
N ILE A 260 -3.76 -28.52 -10.91
CA ILE A 260 -4.02 -28.45 -9.48
C ILE A 260 -3.00 -27.59 -8.71
N ARG A 261 -1.74 -27.55 -9.13
CA ARG A 261 -0.68 -26.75 -8.50
C ARG A 261 -0.89 -25.27 -8.76
N VAL A 262 -1.39 -24.90 -9.94
CA VAL A 262 -1.76 -23.53 -10.25
C VAL A 262 -2.97 -23.09 -9.43
N VAL A 263 -4.00 -23.93 -9.32
CA VAL A 263 -5.16 -23.66 -8.45
C VAL A 263 -4.72 -23.55 -6.99
N ALA A 264 -3.83 -24.43 -6.53
CA ALA A 264 -3.26 -24.37 -5.19
C ALA A 264 -2.47 -23.09 -4.94
N ARG A 265 -1.65 -22.66 -5.91
CA ARG A 265 -0.91 -21.39 -5.83
C ARG A 265 -1.85 -20.19 -5.79
N ILE A 266 -2.87 -20.15 -6.66
CA ILE A 266 -3.86 -19.07 -6.65
C ILE A 266 -4.66 -19.09 -5.33
N ARG A 267 -5.02 -20.26 -4.81
CA ARG A 267 -5.64 -20.42 -3.48
C ARG A 267 -4.72 -19.95 -2.37
N GLU A 268 -3.43 -20.25 -2.41
CA GLU A 268 -2.47 -19.75 -1.44
C GLU A 268 -2.36 -18.22 -1.49
N GLU A 269 -2.32 -17.66 -2.71
CA GLU A 269 -2.19 -16.22 -2.93
C GLU A 269 -3.46 -15.41 -2.64
N TRP A 270 -4.64 -16.01 -2.82
CA TRP A 270 -5.93 -15.30 -2.80
C TRP A 270 -6.97 -15.92 -1.89
N GLY A 271 -6.72 -17.10 -1.34
CA GLY A 271 -7.64 -17.80 -0.44
C GLY A 271 -7.40 -17.46 1.02
N LEU A 272 -8.43 -17.70 1.83
CA LEU A 272 -8.33 -17.78 3.27
C LEU A 272 -8.08 -19.23 3.70
N PRO A 273 -7.55 -19.47 4.92
CA PRO A 273 -7.39 -20.82 5.45
C PRO A 273 -8.70 -21.63 5.48
N VAL A 274 -9.85 -20.94 5.55
CA VAL A 274 -11.20 -21.53 5.54
C VAL A 274 -11.69 -21.91 4.14
N ASP A 275 -11.04 -21.44 3.08
CA ASP A 275 -11.46 -21.74 1.72
C ASP A 275 -11.18 -23.21 1.36
N PRO A 276 -12.05 -23.85 0.55
CA PRO A 276 -11.86 -25.22 0.11
C PRO A 276 -10.49 -25.46 -0.52
N ALA A 277 -9.95 -26.67 -0.36
CA ALA A 277 -8.67 -27.05 -0.96
C ALA A 277 -8.74 -27.02 -2.50
N ALA A 278 -7.58 -26.96 -3.16
CA ALA A 278 -7.49 -26.84 -4.61
C ALA A 278 -8.22 -27.98 -5.34
N GLU A 279 -8.27 -29.16 -4.74
CA GLU A 279 -8.91 -30.37 -5.27
C GLU A 279 -10.43 -30.22 -5.34
N VAL A 280 -11.01 -29.39 -4.47
CA VAL A 280 -12.43 -29.05 -4.46
C VAL A 280 -12.73 -27.91 -5.44
N LEU A 281 -11.79 -26.98 -5.59
CA LEU A 281 -11.95 -25.80 -6.44
C LEU A 281 -11.76 -26.11 -7.93
N LEU A 282 -10.80 -26.97 -8.29
CA LEU A 282 -10.45 -27.28 -9.68
C LEU A 282 -11.65 -27.79 -10.50
N PRO A 283 -12.49 -28.73 -10.02
CA PRO A 283 -13.67 -29.19 -10.78
C PRO A 283 -14.72 -28.10 -11.03
N LEU A 284 -14.77 -27.04 -10.21
CA LEU A 284 -15.72 -25.93 -10.36
C LEU A 284 -15.34 -24.97 -11.48
N LEU A 285 -14.07 -24.97 -11.88
CA LEU A 285 -13.56 -24.16 -13.00
C LEU A 285 -14.07 -24.70 -14.34
N PHE A 286 -14.23 -26.03 -14.49
CA PHE A 286 -14.77 -26.66 -15.69
C PHE A 286 -15.56 -27.95 -15.38
N PRO A 287 -16.89 -27.88 -15.22
CA PRO A 287 -17.69 -29.05 -14.84
C PRO A 287 -17.88 -30.12 -15.93
N GLY A 288 -17.23 -29.99 -17.09
CA GLY A 288 -17.31 -30.94 -18.22
C GLY A 288 -16.01 -31.65 -18.57
N GLY A 289 -14.95 -31.47 -17.77
CA GLY A 289 -13.58 -31.85 -18.15
C GLY A 289 -12.87 -30.76 -18.95
N HIS A 290 -11.54 -30.82 -19.02
CA HIS A 290 -10.73 -29.88 -19.80
C HIS A 290 -11.28 -29.80 -21.23
N PRO A 291 -11.52 -28.61 -21.81
CA PRO A 291 -11.62 -28.53 -23.26
C PRO A 291 -10.34 -29.12 -23.82
N SER A 292 -10.47 -30.10 -24.71
CA SER A 292 -9.32 -30.73 -25.37
C SER A 292 -8.40 -29.66 -25.95
N PRO A 293 -7.07 -29.89 -25.90
CA PRO A 293 -6.06 -28.91 -26.28
C PRO A 293 -6.24 -28.36 -27.70
#